data_AF-A0A848MQI2-F1
#
_entry.id   AF-A0A848MQI2-F1
#
_cell.length_a   1.000
_cell.length_b   1.000
_cell.length_c   1.000
_cell.angle_alpha   90.00
_cell.angle_beta   90.00
_cell.angle_gamma   90.00
#
_symmetry.space_group_name_H-M   'P 1'
#
loop_
_entity.id
_entity.type
_entity.pdbx_description
1 polymer ?
#
loop_
_entity_poly.entity_id
_entity_poly.type
_entity_poly.pdbx_seq_one_letter_code
_entity_poly.pdbx_strand_id
1 'polypeptide(L)'
;MAMGYFLRVGDKTTCGGEILSGDPTFTWNGVPTARDGDAVSCGKHSGRYQICGGIQDIWDEGKMLAGTLDSISSCPCRATFINSIFDSSGKIKRCIRLESSGNQ
;
A
#
# COMPACT_ATOMS: atom_id res chain seq x y z
N MET A 1 -16.42 -0.47 8.70
CA MET A 1 -15.04 0.01 8.97
C MET A 1 -14.09 -0.86 8.17
N ALA A 2 -13.29 -0.29 7.28
CA ALA A 2 -12.24 -1.04 6.60
C ALA A 2 -10.92 -0.79 7.35
N MET A 3 -10.28 -1.85 7.83
CA MET A 3 -8.92 -1.77 8.36
C MET A 3 -7.95 -1.99 7.21
N GLY A 4 -7.10 -1.00 6.95
CA GLY A 4 -5.98 -1.14 6.03
C GLY A 4 -4.70 -1.43 6.80
N TYR A 5 -3.70 -1.95 6.11
CA TYR A 5 -2.36 -2.14 6.66
C TYR A 5 -1.34 -1.36 5.84
N PHE A 6 -0.32 -0.83 6.50
CA PHE A 6 0.81 -0.26 5.79
C PHE A 6 1.59 -1.36 5.09
N LEU A 7 2.01 -1.05 3.87
CA LEU A 7 2.81 -1.95 3.06
C LEU A 7 4.28 -1.63 3.28
N ARG A 8 5.11 -2.67 3.34
CA ARG A 8 6.54 -2.54 3.58
C ARG A 8 7.31 -3.34 2.54
N VAL A 9 8.59 -3.05 2.43
CA VAL A 9 9.48 -3.80 1.55
C VAL A 9 9.44 -5.28 1.92
N GLY A 10 9.23 -6.13 0.92
CA GLY A 10 9.05 -7.57 1.08
C GLY A 10 7.60 -8.04 1.21
N ASP A 11 6.60 -7.15 1.34
CA ASP A 11 5.20 -7.56 1.31
C ASP A 11 4.83 -8.15 -0.05
N LYS A 12 4.03 -9.22 -0.02
CA LYS A 12 3.61 -9.96 -1.22
C LYS A 12 2.42 -9.27 -1.88
N THR A 13 2.22 -9.54 -3.16
CA THR A 13 1.05 -9.12 -3.93
C THR A 13 0.19 -10.32 -4.30
N THR A 14 -1.10 -10.08 -4.57
CA THR A 14 -2.04 -11.13 -5.01
C THR A 14 -1.66 -11.79 -6.34
N CYS A 15 -0.83 -11.14 -7.16
CA CYS A 15 -0.27 -11.72 -8.37
C CYS A 15 1.00 -12.56 -8.14
N GLY A 16 1.42 -12.76 -6.87
CA GLY A 16 2.62 -13.51 -6.52
C GLY A 16 3.93 -12.72 -6.64
N GLY A 17 3.85 -11.41 -6.82
CA GLY A 17 5.01 -10.51 -6.77
C GLY A 17 5.27 -9.98 -5.36
N GLU A 18 6.19 -9.03 -5.25
CA GLU A 18 6.58 -8.43 -3.97
C GLU A 18 7.09 -7.00 -4.10
N ILE A 19 7.04 -6.24 -3.00
CA ILE A 19 7.57 -4.88 -2.94
C ILE A 19 9.09 -4.92 -2.82
N LEU A 20 9.77 -4.29 -3.77
CA LEU A 20 11.23 -4.29 -3.89
C LEU A 20 11.88 -3.07 -3.24
N SER A 21 11.16 -1.96 -3.18
CA SER A 21 11.68 -0.70 -2.69
C SER A 21 10.65 -0.02 -1.79
N GLY A 22 11.17 0.81 -0.90
CA GLY A 22 10.42 1.52 0.12
C GLY A 22 11.29 2.64 0.64
N ASP A 23 10.71 3.46 1.49
CA ASP A 23 11.39 4.63 1.98
C ASP A 23 12.06 4.40 3.35
N PRO A 24 13.35 4.79 3.49
CA PRO A 24 14.09 4.62 4.74
C PRO A 24 13.79 5.68 5.80
N THR A 25 13.13 6.80 5.48
CA THR A 25 12.65 7.77 6.50
C THR A 25 11.53 7.14 7.33
N PHE A 26 10.66 6.36 6.67
CA PHE A 26 9.53 5.68 7.30
C PHE A 26 9.78 4.19 7.43
N THR A 27 10.48 3.78 8.49
CA THR A 27 10.71 2.35 8.79
C THR A 27 9.82 1.86 9.93
N TRP A 28 9.16 0.71 9.73
CA TRP A 28 8.38 0.02 10.76
C TRP A 28 9.02 -1.32 11.10
N ASN A 29 9.39 -1.52 12.37
CA ASN A 29 10.21 -2.65 12.83
C ASN A 29 11.54 -2.79 12.05
N GLY A 30 12.16 -1.67 11.67
CA GLY A 30 13.40 -1.65 10.89
C GLY A 30 13.23 -2.01 9.41
N VAL A 31 12.00 -2.18 8.93
CA VAL A 31 11.70 -2.41 7.51
C VAL A 31 11.14 -1.13 6.90
N PRO A 32 11.70 -0.64 5.77
CA PRO A 32 11.19 0.54 5.09
C PRO A 32 9.75 0.33 4.60
N THR A 33 8.94 1.38 4.74
CA THR A 33 7.53 1.40 4.35
C THR A 33 7.43 1.79 2.89
N ALA A 34 6.57 1.11 2.15
CA ALA A 34 6.33 1.38 0.75
C ALA A 34 5.47 2.64 0.58
N ARG A 35 5.73 3.42 -0.47
CA ARG A 35 4.97 4.64 -0.77
C ARG A 35 4.43 4.62 -2.20
N ASP A 36 3.59 5.59 -2.54
CA ASP A 36 3.25 5.82 -3.94
C ASP A 36 4.52 6.02 -4.79
N GLY A 37 4.58 5.33 -5.93
CA GLY A 37 5.73 5.30 -6.83
C GLY A 37 6.78 4.24 -6.53
N ASP A 38 6.67 3.48 -5.42
CA ASP A 38 7.67 2.48 -5.08
C ASP A 38 7.70 1.28 -6.02
N ALA A 39 8.90 0.70 -6.21
CA ALA A 39 9.10 -0.40 -7.13
C ALA A 39 8.55 -1.73 -6.58
N VAL A 40 7.75 -2.41 -7.39
CA VAL A 40 7.18 -3.72 -7.09
C VAL A 40 7.42 -4.69 -8.24
N SER A 41 7.64 -5.95 -7.90
CA SER A 41 7.70 -7.04 -8.85
C SER A 41 6.31 -7.64 -9.03
N CYS A 42 6.03 -8.19 -10.21
CA CYS A 42 4.84 -9.00 -10.46
C CYS A 42 5.25 -10.46 -10.70
N GLY A 43 4.58 -11.42 -10.06
CA GLY A 43 4.84 -12.85 -10.28
C GLY A 43 4.27 -13.39 -11.60
N LYS A 44 3.35 -12.66 -12.25
CA LYS A 44 2.69 -13.06 -13.50
C LYS A 44 3.28 -12.40 -14.74
N HIS A 45 3.84 -11.21 -14.60
CA HIS A 45 4.34 -10.42 -15.72
C HIS A 45 5.79 -10.01 -15.46
N SER A 46 6.65 -10.29 -16.43
CA SER A 46 8.05 -9.90 -16.40
C SER A 46 8.16 -8.38 -16.56
N GLY A 47 8.43 -7.67 -15.47
CA GLY A 47 8.55 -6.23 -15.47
C GLY A 47 8.68 -5.66 -14.06
N ARG A 48 9.17 -4.42 -13.99
CA ARG A 48 9.09 -3.60 -12.78
C ARG A 48 7.84 -2.75 -12.87
N TYR A 49 7.00 -2.85 -11.85
CA TYR A 49 5.80 -2.05 -11.70
C TYR A 49 5.99 -1.09 -10.53
N GLN A 50 5.08 -0.14 -10.42
CA GLN A 50 5.10 0.82 -9.33
C GLN A 50 3.80 0.73 -8.53
N ILE A 51 3.85 1.12 -7.28
CA ILE A 51 2.65 1.32 -6.47
C ILE A 51 1.97 2.59 -6.96
N CYS A 52 0.69 2.48 -7.31
CA CYS A 52 -0.17 3.62 -7.59
C CYS A 52 -1.21 3.73 -6.49
N GLY A 53 -1.26 4.89 -5.85
CA GLY A 53 -2.23 5.20 -4.80
C GLY A 53 -1.66 5.01 -3.40
N GLY A 54 -2.35 5.60 -2.44
CA GLY A 54 -1.91 5.66 -1.06
C GLY A 54 -2.96 6.34 -0.18
N ILE A 55 -2.66 6.39 1.11
CA ILE A 55 -3.55 6.98 2.11
C ILE A 55 -3.40 8.50 2.09
N GLN A 56 -4.47 9.19 1.68
CA GLN A 56 -4.53 10.66 1.64
C GLN A 56 -4.42 11.33 3.01
N ASP A 57 -4.54 10.59 4.10
CA ASP A 57 -4.40 11.13 5.46
C ASP A 57 -2.94 11.19 5.94
N ILE A 58 -2.01 10.48 5.28
CA ILE A 58 -0.63 10.36 5.76
C ILE A 58 0.36 10.76 4.67
N TRP A 59 1.00 11.90 4.90
CA TRP A 59 1.93 12.55 3.99
C TRP A 59 3.30 12.56 4.63
N ASP A 60 4.29 12.05 3.91
CA ASP A 60 5.71 12.21 4.23
C ASP A 60 6.42 12.81 3.01
N GLU A 61 7.04 13.98 3.16
CA GLU A 61 7.69 14.74 2.08
C GLU A 61 6.84 14.92 0.79
N GLY A 62 5.51 15.07 0.94
CA GLY A 62 4.60 15.27 -0.19
C GLY A 62 4.20 13.98 -0.92
N LYS A 63 4.59 12.82 -0.40
CA LYS A 63 4.18 11.50 -0.92
C LYS A 63 3.24 10.79 0.05
N MET A 64 2.24 10.12 -0.50
CA MET A 64 1.30 9.32 0.27
C MET A 64 1.91 7.94 0.57
N LEU A 65 1.73 7.47 1.81
CA LEU A 65 2.12 6.11 2.17
C LEU A 65 1.24 5.09 1.44
N ALA A 66 1.83 3.95 1.08
CA ALA A 66 1.09 2.87 0.43
C ALA A 66 0.33 2.04 1.46
N GLY A 67 -0.95 1.78 1.19
CA GLY A 67 -1.83 1.00 2.06
C GLY A 67 -2.53 -0.12 1.31
N THR A 68 -2.84 -1.22 1.99
CA THR A 68 -3.48 -2.40 1.36
C THR A 68 -4.84 -2.11 0.73
N LEU A 69 -5.55 -1.07 1.19
CA LEU A 69 -6.90 -0.72 0.72
C LEU A 69 -6.90 0.30 -0.43
N ASP A 70 -5.92 1.18 -0.46
CA ASP A 70 -5.88 2.37 -1.33
C ASP A 70 -4.79 2.30 -2.40
N SER A 71 -3.89 1.32 -2.28
CA SER A 71 -2.79 1.14 -3.21
C SER A 71 -3.03 -0.08 -4.08
N ILE A 72 -2.77 0.10 -5.37
CA ILE A 72 -2.78 -0.96 -6.37
C ILE A 72 -1.44 -0.98 -7.07
N SER A 73 -1.01 -2.15 -7.52
CA SER A 73 0.13 -2.22 -8.42
C SER A 73 -0.25 -1.70 -9.81
N SER A 74 0.65 -0.94 -10.43
CA SER A 74 0.57 -0.50 -11.82
C SER A 74 0.73 -1.66 -12.83
N CYS A 75 0.71 -2.91 -12.36
CA CYS A 75 0.70 -4.07 -13.24
C CYS A 75 -0.62 -4.16 -14.02
N PRO A 76 -0.63 -4.79 -15.20
CA PRO A 76 -1.87 -5.09 -15.91
C PRO A 76 -2.83 -5.99 -15.09
N CYS A 77 -2.30 -6.68 -14.08
CA CYS A 77 -3.09 -7.45 -13.13
C CYS A 77 -3.89 -6.62 -12.12
N ARG A 78 -3.62 -5.31 -11.96
CA ARG A 78 -4.15 -4.45 -10.88
C ARG A 78 -4.16 -5.16 -9.52
N ALA A 79 -3.07 -5.87 -9.23
CA ALA A 79 -2.98 -6.70 -8.04
C ALA A 79 -2.92 -5.83 -6.80
N THR A 80 -3.73 -6.18 -5.81
CA THR A 80 -3.65 -5.65 -4.45
C THR A 80 -2.50 -6.30 -3.69
N PHE A 81 -2.11 -5.65 -2.61
CA PHE A 81 -1.06 -6.13 -1.73
C PHE A 81 -1.64 -7.04 -0.64
N ILE A 82 -0.85 -8.00 -0.19
CA ILE A 82 -1.20 -8.91 0.90
C ILE A 82 -0.19 -8.66 2.00
N ASN A 83 -0.66 -8.09 3.12
CA ASN A 83 0.19 -7.96 4.29
C ASN A 83 0.41 -9.36 4.89
N SER A 84 1.66 -9.79 4.98
CA SER A 84 1.97 -11.14 5.49
C SER A 84 1.84 -11.25 7.01
N ILE A 85 1.63 -10.14 7.72
CA ILE A 85 1.62 -10.07 9.18
C ILE A 85 0.26 -9.56 9.65
N PHE A 86 -0.60 -10.48 10.08
CA PHE A 86 -1.88 -10.14 10.70
C PHE A 86 -1.73 -9.50 12.10
N ASP A 87 -0.51 -9.17 12.51
CA ASP A 87 -0.27 -8.55 13.80
C ASP A 87 -0.81 -7.12 13.82
N SER A 88 -1.39 -6.75 14.96
CA SER A 88 -2.22 -5.57 15.15
C SER A 88 -1.51 -4.22 15.00
N SER A 89 -0.23 -4.23 14.64
CA SER A 89 0.70 -3.12 14.78
C SER A 89 0.61 -2.08 13.66
N GLY A 90 0.06 -2.40 12.47
CA GLY A 90 0.00 -1.48 11.32
C GLY A 90 -1.41 -1.02 10.92
N LYS A 91 -2.34 -0.84 11.88
CA LYS A 91 -3.75 -0.56 11.58
C LYS A 91 -3.97 0.86 11.02
N ILE A 92 -4.19 0.96 9.72
CA ILE A 92 -4.77 2.14 9.07
C ILE A 92 -6.26 2.10 9.34
N LYS A 93 -6.72 2.93 10.27
CA LYS A 93 -8.15 3.15 10.47
C LYS A 93 -8.64 4.15 9.45
N ARG A 94 -9.12 3.66 8.30
CA ARG A 94 -9.90 4.53 7.43
C ARG A 94 -11.30 4.63 8.04
N CYS A 95 -11.59 5.78 8.64
CA CYS A 95 -12.97 6.23 8.70
C CYS A 95 -13.35 6.49 7.24
N ILE A 96 -13.99 5.53 6.59
CA ILE A 96 -14.86 5.89 5.47
C ILE A 96 -15.78 6.95 6.06
N ARG A 97 -15.48 8.24 5.79
CA ARG A 97 -16.53 9.23 5.74
C ARG A 97 -17.45 8.64 4.70
N LEU A 98 -18.54 8.04 5.16
CA LEU A 98 -19.70 7.86 4.32
C LEU A 98 -19.85 9.23 3.66
N GLU A 99 -19.62 9.30 2.36
CA GLU A 99 -20.31 10.30 1.58
C GLU A 99 -21.79 10.01 1.79
N SER A 100 -22.34 10.53 2.88
CA SER A 100 -23.69 11.07 2.83
C SER A 100 -23.59 12.37 2.05
N SER A 101 -23.27 12.26 0.75
CA SER A 101 -23.87 13.13 -0.24
C SER A 101 -25.31 12.64 -0.42
N GLY A 102 -26.10 12.82 0.65
CA GLY A 102 -27.55 12.81 0.64
C GLY A 102 -27.96 14.27 0.68
N ASN A 103 -27.98 14.88 -0.49
CA ASN A 103 -28.65 16.13 -0.77
C ASN A 103 -30.13 16.01 -0.36
N GLN A 104 -30.54 16.66 0.74
CA GLN A 104 -31.84 17.35 0.89
C GLN A 104 -31.86 18.22 2.16
#